data_AF-A0A5C5FW45-F1
#
_entry.id   AF-A0A5C5FW45-F1
#
_cell.length_a   1.000
_cell.length_b   1.000
_cell.length_c   1.000
_cell.angle_alpha   90.00
_cell.angle_beta   90.00
_cell.angle_gamma   90.00
#
_symmetry.space_group_name_H-M   'P 1'
#
loop_
_entity.id
_entity.type
_entity.pdbx_description
1 polymer ?
#
loop_
_entity_poly.entity_id
_entity_poly.type
_entity_poly.pdbx_seq_one_letter_code
_entity_poly.pdbx_strand_id
1 'polypeptide(L)'
;MRYITAFAALVAGAALASAAPICASRQYLDAATGLCKQCPSDALTCSSATVALSCQRGSFLTANKDCVTANKCPPKTFADGAGRTCKSCYQVNAATCSDGSPTGATACDSGSCLSAGKCLYANRIRPGFYCPDNVLTACKGGDGVSKCNSDGIPTSCKPGYNLATMRATCVKCNGFEEFDPVSQECFCPSGTYKTDVVGCARCTDFGSLVDACTDTGPTHCMPGARLYEGQCLASCPPGTLPHENTCQECNDFVGTSCDLAKAESCLLFDETTMTCVRTCRAFSDGVLLSATVQDGSICRSCGSPIIDSCDAFGPQSCRAPHLRNTEDYGATPQQCITRDECLGLNPQYAARYEPSYVGEYQVGVCLHCAPTHKRSEDGSSCVRR
;
A
#
# COMPACT_ATOMS: atom_id res chain seq x y z
N MET A 1 64.87 -30.16 -50.46
CA MET A 1 64.58 -31.15 -51.51
C MET A 1 64.70 -30.47 -52.86
N ARG A 2 65.61 -31.00 -53.68
CA ARG A 2 65.75 -30.97 -55.15
C ARG A 2 65.13 -29.80 -55.96
N TYR A 3 66.05 -29.04 -56.55
CA TYR A 3 65.98 -28.33 -57.83
C TYR A 3 65.20 -29.09 -58.92
N ILE A 4 64.31 -28.39 -59.63
CA ILE A 4 64.10 -28.57 -61.09
C ILE A 4 63.88 -27.19 -61.72
N THR A 5 64.97 -26.68 -62.29
CA THR A 5 65.02 -25.78 -63.46
C THR A 5 64.53 -26.53 -64.70
N ALA A 6 63.65 -25.94 -65.53
CA ALA A 6 63.52 -26.35 -66.94
C ALA A 6 62.67 -25.39 -67.80
N PHE A 7 63.37 -24.76 -68.75
CA PHE A 7 62.98 -24.45 -70.13
C PHE A 7 61.86 -23.43 -70.41
N ALA A 8 62.33 -22.19 -70.59
CA ALA A 8 61.79 -21.24 -71.55
C ALA A 8 61.96 -21.77 -72.98
N ALA A 9 60.85 -21.93 -73.71
CA ALA A 9 60.82 -22.08 -75.16
C ALA A 9 60.06 -20.87 -75.74
N LEU A 10 60.83 -19.88 -76.20
CA LEU A 10 60.39 -18.72 -76.96
C LEU A 10 60.08 -19.20 -78.39
N VAL A 11 58.80 -19.38 -78.71
CA VAL A 11 58.33 -19.53 -80.10
C VAL A 11 57.77 -18.19 -80.54
N ALA A 12 58.58 -17.43 -81.28
CA ALA A 12 58.15 -16.23 -81.99
C ALA A 12 57.36 -16.66 -83.25
N GLY A 13 56.07 -16.94 -83.08
CA GLY A 13 55.12 -17.07 -84.18
C GLY A 13 54.65 -15.68 -84.62
N ALA A 14 55.08 -15.24 -85.79
CA ALA A 14 54.52 -14.07 -86.46
C ALA A 14 53.07 -14.37 -86.88
N ALA A 15 52.11 -14.10 -86.00
CA ALA A 15 50.70 -14.12 -86.34
C ALA A 15 50.40 -12.87 -87.19
N LEU A 16 50.05 -13.09 -88.45
CA LEU A 16 49.31 -12.14 -89.26
C LEU A 16 48.07 -11.75 -88.46
N ALA A 17 48.03 -10.51 -87.95
CA ALA A 17 46.87 -9.94 -87.30
C ALA A 17 45.75 -9.76 -88.33
N SER A 18 45.07 -10.84 -88.70
CA SER A 18 43.75 -10.76 -89.31
C SER A 18 42.88 -10.05 -88.28
N ALA A 19 42.48 -8.81 -88.57
CA ALA A 19 41.58 -8.06 -87.72
C ALA A 19 40.40 -8.97 -87.34
N ALA A 20 40.32 -9.34 -86.06
CA ALA A 20 39.26 -10.21 -85.58
C ALA A 20 37.92 -9.59 -86.00
N PRO A 21 37.00 -10.37 -86.59
CA PRO A 21 35.73 -9.84 -87.06
C PRO A 21 35.03 -9.12 -85.90
N ILE A 22 34.76 -7.82 -86.09
CA ILE A 22 34.06 -7.00 -85.12
C ILE A 22 32.59 -7.35 -85.23
N CYS A 23 32.09 -8.15 -84.29
CA CYS A 23 30.67 -8.46 -84.22
C CYS A 23 29.86 -7.19 -83.92
N ALA A 24 28.66 -7.10 -84.49
CA ALA A 24 27.75 -5.99 -84.25
C ALA A 24 27.28 -5.94 -82.77
N SER A 25 26.65 -4.84 -82.36
CA SER A 25 26.02 -4.74 -81.04
C SER A 25 25.05 -5.91 -80.82
N ARG A 26 25.03 -6.49 -79.60
CA ARG A 26 24.29 -7.70 -79.20
C ARG A 26 24.76 -9.02 -79.82
N GLN A 27 25.99 -9.08 -80.34
CA GLN A 27 26.57 -10.33 -80.82
C GLN A 27 27.92 -10.63 -80.14
N TYR A 28 28.28 -11.91 -80.10
CA TYR A 28 29.59 -12.39 -79.65
C TYR A 28 30.24 -13.27 -80.73
N LEU A 29 31.57 -13.27 -80.78
CA LEU A 29 32.32 -14.14 -81.69
C LEU A 29 32.37 -15.56 -81.12
N ASP A 30 31.70 -16.49 -81.77
CA ASP A 30 31.69 -17.88 -81.37
C ASP A 30 33.01 -18.55 -81.78
N ALA A 31 33.86 -18.84 -80.80
CA ALA A 31 35.21 -19.37 -81.05
C ALA A 31 35.24 -20.68 -81.83
N ALA A 32 34.17 -21.49 -81.75
CA ALA A 32 34.07 -22.76 -82.46
C ALA A 32 33.78 -22.60 -83.96
N THR A 33 32.94 -21.63 -84.32
CA THR A 33 32.51 -21.42 -85.72
C THR A 33 33.18 -20.23 -86.40
N GLY A 34 33.81 -19.32 -85.63
CA GLY A 34 34.33 -18.06 -86.14
C GLY A 34 33.24 -17.08 -86.59
N LEU A 35 31.97 -17.36 -86.29
CA LEU A 35 30.82 -16.53 -86.67
C LEU A 35 30.30 -15.72 -85.49
N CYS A 36 29.74 -14.55 -85.79
CA CYS A 36 29.05 -13.74 -84.80
C CYS A 36 27.66 -14.34 -84.51
N LYS A 37 27.41 -14.72 -83.25
CA LYS A 37 26.12 -15.23 -82.77
C LYS A 37 25.42 -14.18 -81.88
N GLN A 38 24.09 -14.20 -81.86
CA GLN A 38 23.30 -13.31 -81.01
C GLN A 38 23.50 -13.64 -79.53
N CYS A 39 23.56 -12.59 -78.71
CA CYS A 39 23.49 -12.71 -77.27
C CYS A 39 22.09 -13.17 -76.81
N PRO A 40 21.97 -13.72 -75.58
CA PRO A 40 20.68 -13.94 -74.93
C PRO A 40 19.79 -12.69 -74.95
N SER A 41 18.47 -12.90 -74.98
CA SER A 41 17.49 -11.81 -75.18
C SER A 41 17.48 -10.75 -74.08
N ASP A 42 18.07 -11.03 -72.94
CA ASP A 42 18.21 -10.20 -71.74
C ASP A 42 19.59 -9.55 -71.59
N ALA A 43 20.57 -9.96 -72.40
CA ALA A 43 21.92 -9.41 -72.45
C ALA A 43 22.04 -8.32 -73.54
N LEU A 44 22.86 -7.29 -73.27
CA LEU A 44 23.23 -6.24 -74.24
C LEU A 44 24.57 -6.55 -74.90
N THR A 45 25.54 -7.05 -74.12
CA THR A 45 26.81 -7.62 -74.59
C THR A 45 27.08 -8.93 -73.87
N CYS A 46 27.71 -9.89 -74.54
CA CYS A 46 27.99 -11.22 -74.01
C CYS A 46 29.31 -11.75 -74.58
N SER A 47 29.94 -12.70 -73.88
CA SER A 47 31.12 -13.43 -74.38
C SER A 47 30.78 -14.82 -74.90
N SER A 48 29.59 -15.34 -74.56
CA SER A 48 29.05 -16.61 -75.05
C SER A 48 27.52 -16.58 -75.02
N ALA A 49 26.88 -17.67 -75.50
CA ALA A 49 25.44 -17.87 -75.38
C ALA A 49 24.91 -17.94 -73.93
N THR A 50 25.78 -18.05 -72.92
CA THR A 50 25.40 -18.16 -71.50
C THR A 50 26.10 -17.17 -70.59
N VAL A 51 27.09 -16.41 -71.07
CA VAL A 51 27.89 -15.48 -70.25
C VAL A 51 27.67 -14.05 -70.73
N ALA A 52 26.86 -13.29 -69.99
CA ALA A 52 26.62 -11.88 -70.24
C ALA A 52 27.74 -11.00 -69.67
N LEU A 53 28.06 -9.92 -70.37
CA LEU A 53 28.99 -8.87 -69.95
C LEU A 53 28.26 -7.59 -69.52
N SER A 54 27.09 -7.33 -70.10
CA SER A 54 26.16 -6.28 -69.68
C SER A 54 24.72 -6.67 -70.02
N CYS A 55 23.76 -6.14 -69.25
CA CYS A 55 22.35 -6.47 -69.39
C CYS A 55 21.53 -5.36 -70.06
N GLN A 56 20.39 -5.75 -70.64
CA GLN A 56 19.43 -4.80 -71.20
C GLN A 56 18.79 -3.93 -70.11
N ARG A 57 18.15 -2.83 -70.54
CA ARG A 57 17.45 -1.93 -69.62
C ARG A 57 16.35 -2.70 -68.86
N GLY A 58 16.36 -2.62 -67.54
CA GLY A 58 15.44 -3.36 -66.66
C GLY A 58 16.00 -4.68 -66.11
N SER A 59 17.16 -5.13 -66.63
CA SER A 59 17.88 -6.31 -66.15
C SER A 59 19.21 -5.95 -65.49
N PHE A 60 19.67 -6.82 -64.59
CA PHE A 60 20.83 -6.63 -63.74
C PHE A 60 21.78 -7.81 -63.86
N LEU A 61 23.09 -7.55 -63.95
CA LEU A 61 24.11 -8.58 -64.08
C LEU A 61 24.41 -9.25 -62.74
N THR A 62 24.34 -10.57 -62.67
CA THR A 62 24.72 -11.37 -61.49
C THR A 62 26.22 -11.67 -61.44
N ALA A 63 26.71 -12.15 -60.29
CA ALA A 63 28.10 -12.63 -60.17
C ALA A 63 28.42 -13.81 -61.11
N ASN A 64 27.41 -14.63 -61.43
CA ASN A 64 27.52 -15.76 -62.35
C ASN A 64 27.47 -15.37 -63.82
N LYS A 65 27.39 -14.06 -64.13
CA LYS A 65 27.29 -13.52 -65.49
C LYS A 65 25.96 -13.80 -66.19
N ASP A 66 24.88 -13.93 -65.41
CA ASP A 66 23.52 -14.00 -65.93
C ASP A 66 22.83 -12.63 -65.83
N CYS A 67 21.85 -12.37 -66.71
CA CYS A 67 20.99 -11.19 -66.61
C CYS A 67 19.66 -11.57 -65.97
N VAL A 68 19.27 -10.84 -64.91
CA VAL A 68 18.03 -11.12 -64.18
C VAL A 68 17.23 -9.85 -63.95
N THR A 69 15.92 -9.95 -63.78
CA THR A 69 15.09 -8.83 -63.36
C THR A 69 15.38 -8.44 -61.91
N ALA A 70 15.03 -7.21 -61.50
CA ALA A 70 15.36 -6.70 -60.16
C ALA A 70 14.92 -7.63 -59.01
N ASN A 71 13.73 -8.22 -59.11
CA ASN A 71 13.16 -9.15 -58.13
C ASN A 71 13.72 -10.59 -58.22
N LYS A 72 14.65 -10.83 -59.14
CA LYS A 72 15.32 -12.12 -59.37
C LYS A 72 16.83 -12.05 -59.13
N CYS A 73 17.33 -10.94 -58.57
CA CYS A 73 18.68 -10.91 -58.03
C CYS A 73 18.84 -12.04 -56.98
N PRO A 74 20.00 -12.73 -56.95
CA PRO A 74 20.24 -13.82 -56.02
C PRO A 74 20.02 -13.41 -54.55
N PRO A 75 19.75 -14.37 -53.65
CA PRO A 75 19.67 -14.09 -52.22
C PRO A 75 20.90 -13.31 -51.71
N LYS A 76 20.70 -12.45 -50.71
CA LYS A 76 21.73 -11.55 -50.16
C LYS A 76 22.28 -10.51 -51.14
N THR A 77 21.55 -10.22 -52.22
CA THR A 77 21.87 -9.14 -53.15
C THR A 77 20.66 -8.25 -53.45
N PHE A 78 20.92 -7.05 -53.94
CA PHE A 78 19.91 -6.10 -54.41
C PHE A 78 20.26 -5.58 -55.80
N ALA A 79 19.26 -5.08 -56.52
CA ALA A 79 19.42 -4.53 -57.85
C ALA A 79 19.98 -3.09 -57.79
N ASP A 80 21.26 -2.90 -58.12
CA ASP A 80 21.88 -1.58 -58.16
C ASP A 80 21.57 -0.88 -59.49
N GLY A 81 20.68 0.11 -59.44
CA GLY A 81 20.28 0.90 -60.61
C GLY A 81 21.43 1.67 -61.26
N ALA A 82 22.45 2.07 -60.50
CA ALA A 82 23.59 2.82 -61.03
C ALA A 82 24.57 1.90 -61.78
N GLY A 83 24.92 0.77 -61.16
CA GLY A 83 25.82 -0.22 -61.77
C GLY A 83 25.15 -1.17 -62.77
N ARG A 84 23.81 -1.26 -62.78
CA ARG A 84 23.05 -2.31 -63.47
C ARG A 84 23.54 -3.73 -63.14
N THR A 85 23.91 -3.94 -61.88
CA THR A 85 24.38 -5.22 -61.35
C THR A 85 23.60 -5.60 -60.09
N CYS A 86 23.55 -6.89 -59.77
CA CYS A 86 23.11 -7.34 -58.46
C CYS A 86 24.29 -7.19 -57.49
N LYS A 87 24.19 -6.28 -56.51
CA LYS A 87 25.22 -6.04 -55.50
C LYS A 87 24.85 -6.69 -54.18
N SER A 88 25.85 -7.19 -53.45
CA SER A 88 25.63 -7.78 -52.12
C SER A 88 25.04 -6.78 -51.14
N CYS A 89 24.17 -7.26 -50.27
CA CYS A 89 23.69 -6.49 -49.12
C CYS A 89 24.84 -6.08 -48.21
N TYR A 90 24.69 -4.93 -47.54
CA TYR A 90 25.69 -4.45 -46.57
C TYR A 90 25.87 -5.42 -45.40
N GLN A 91 24.76 -5.97 -44.89
CA GLN A 91 24.77 -6.86 -43.72
C GLN A 91 24.86 -8.32 -44.16
N VAL A 92 25.80 -9.06 -43.56
CA VAL A 92 26.07 -10.47 -43.89
C VAL A 92 24.90 -11.41 -43.60
N ASN A 93 24.06 -11.05 -42.63
CA ASN A 93 22.87 -11.78 -42.18
C ASN A 93 21.55 -11.21 -42.73
N ALA A 94 21.61 -10.33 -43.75
CA ALA A 94 20.43 -9.91 -44.49
C ALA A 94 20.12 -10.95 -45.59
N ALA A 95 18.91 -11.51 -45.56
CA ALA A 95 18.39 -12.40 -46.60
C ALA A 95 18.03 -11.60 -47.86
N THR A 96 17.43 -10.41 -47.67
CA THR A 96 17.12 -9.44 -48.73
C THR A 96 17.40 -8.00 -48.25
N CYS A 97 17.69 -7.10 -49.18
CA CYS A 97 17.90 -5.68 -48.92
C CYS A 97 17.40 -4.81 -50.07
N SER A 98 17.05 -3.56 -49.77
CA SER A 98 16.70 -2.52 -50.75
C SER A 98 17.94 -1.89 -51.40
N ASP A 99 19.04 -1.82 -50.65
CA ASP A 99 20.28 -1.16 -51.05
C ASP A 99 21.50 -1.66 -50.25
N GLY A 100 22.68 -1.13 -50.58
CA GLY A 100 23.95 -1.44 -49.95
C GLY A 100 24.28 -0.60 -48.71
N SER A 101 23.28 0.06 -48.10
CA SER A 101 23.49 0.87 -46.89
C SER A 101 23.40 0.04 -45.60
N PRO A 102 23.93 0.54 -44.47
CA PRO A 102 23.80 -0.11 -43.17
C PRO A 102 22.37 -0.31 -42.66
N THR A 103 21.38 0.34 -43.27
CA THR A 103 19.94 0.29 -42.91
C THR A 103 19.07 -0.23 -44.06
N GLY A 104 19.67 -0.81 -45.10
CA GLY A 104 18.96 -1.27 -46.28
C GLY A 104 18.34 -2.67 -46.17
N ALA A 105 18.47 -3.38 -45.04
CA ALA A 105 17.94 -4.74 -44.94
C ALA A 105 16.39 -4.75 -44.94
N THR A 106 15.79 -5.67 -45.68
CA THR A 106 14.33 -5.83 -45.77
C THR A 106 13.84 -7.18 -45.25
N ALA A 107 14.72 -8.17 -45.17
CA ALA A 107 14.50 -9.42 -44.45
C ALA A 107 15.84 -9.99 -43.97
N CYS A 108 15.81 -10.77 -42.89
CA CYS A 108 17.01 -11.33 -42.27
C CYS A 108 17.05 -12.85 -42.40
N ASP A 109 18.26 -13.40 -42.35
CA ASP A 109 18.46 -14.84 -42.27
C ASP A 109 17.88 -15.42 -40.96
N SER A 110 17.57 -16.71 -40.97
CA SER A 110 17.14 -17.44 -39.76
C SER A 110 18.13 -17.23 -38.61
N GLY A 111 17.59 -16.88 -37.44
CA GLY A 111 18.40 -16.54 -36.26
C GLY A 111 18.81 -15.06 -36.18
N SER A 112 18.27 -14.21 -37.06
CA SER A 112 18.40 -12.75 -37.01
C SER A 112 17.03 -12.06 -37.11
N CYS A 113 16.95 -10.84 -36.60
CA CYS A 113 15.72 -10.07 -36.43
C CYS A 113 15.85 -8.72 -37.12
N LEU A 114 14.87 -8.39 -37.95
CA LEU A 114 14.78 -7.12 -38.63
C LEU A 114 14.33 -6.03 -37.65
N SER A 115 15.09 -4.95 -37.56
CA SER A 115 14.78 -3.76 -36.78
C SER A 115 15.34 -2.52 -37.47
N ALA A 116 14.46 -1.60 -37.87
CA ALA A 116 14.83 -0.33 -38.54
C ALA A 116 15.83 -0.53 -39.71
N GLY A 117 15.57 -1.53 -40.55
CA GLY A 117 16.42 -1.83 -41.71
C GLY A 117 17.74 -2.55 -41.37
N LYS A 118 17.89 -3.08 -40.15
CA LYS A 118 19.06 -3.82 -39.70
C LYS A 118 18.68 -5.22 -39.20
N CYS A 119 19.54 -6.19 -39.47
CA CYS A 119 19.46 -7.55 -38.97
C CYS A 119 20.31 -7.71 -37.71
N LEU A 120 19.64 -7.86 -36.58
CA LEU A 120 20.25 -8.12 -35.28
C LEU A 120 20.23 -9.61 -35.00
N TYR A 121 21.33 -10.21 -34.55
CA TYR A 121 21.30 -11.62 -34.16
C TYR A 121 20.32 -11.84 -33.00
N ALA A 122 19.49 -12.87 -33.11
CA ALA A 122 18.43 -13.17 -32.13
C ALA A 122 18.98 -13.37 -30.71
N ASN A 123 20.21 -13.89 -30.57
CA ASN A 123 20.88 -14.06 -29.28
C ASN A 123 21.48 -12.76 -28.70
N ARG A 124 21.40 -11.64 -29.42
CA ARG A 124 21.91 -10.31 -29.02
C ARG A 124 20.82 -9.25 -28.96
N ILE A 125 19.55 -9.64 -29.06
CA ILE A 125 18.45 -8.69 -28.89
C ILE A 125 18.42 -8.18 -27.45
N ARG A 126 18.10 -6.89 -27.29
CA ARG A 126 18.01 -6.25 -25.98
C ARG A 126 16.86 -6.85 -25.15
N PRO A 127 16.95 -6.83 -23.81
CA PRO A 127 15.88 -7.32 -22.94
C PRO A 127 14.52 -6.67 -23.25
N GLY A 128 13.45 -7.46 -23.13
CA GLY A 128 12.08 -7.02 -23.42
C GLY A 128 11.65 -7.14 -24.88
N PHE A 129 12.48 -7.75 -25.73
CA PHE A 129 12.15 -8.03 -27.13
C PHE A 129 12.33 -9.51 -27.44
N TYR A 130 11.59 -9.98 -28.44
CA TYR A 130 11.72 -11.30 -29.05
C TYR A 130 11.63 -11.18 -30.57
N CYS A 131 11.74 -12.31 -31.26
CA CYS A 131 11.96 -12.36 -32.70
C CYS A 131 11.02 -13.34 -33.41
N PRO A 132 9.70 -13.09 -33.40
CA PRO A 132 8.79 -13.86 -34.21
C PRO A 132 9.04 -13.55 -35.69
N ASP A 133 9.08 -14.58 -36.53
CA ASP A 133 9.19 -14.44 -37.99
C ASP A 133 10.35 -13.55 -38.48
N ASN A 134 11.49 -13.57 -37.78
CA ASN A 134 12.66 -12.74 -38.04
C ASN A 134 12.39 -11.22 -37.97
N VAL A 135 11.41 -10.78 -37.19
CA VAL A 135 11.10 -9.36 -36.95
C VAL A 135 11.24 -9.04 -35.46
N LEU A 136 11.98 -7.99 -35.12
CA LEU A 136 12.14 -7.59 -33.72
C LEU A 136 10.82 -7.05 -33.17
N THR A 137 10.26 -7.73 -32.18
CA THR A 137 8.95 -7.41 -31.58
C THR A 137 9.07 -7.25 -30.07
N ALA A 138 8.35 -6.32 -29.47
CA ALA A 138 8.32 -6.13 -28.02
C ALA A 138 7.51 -7.23 -27.32
N CYS A 139 7.95 -7.65 -26.12
CA CYS A 139 7.20 -8.59 -25.29
C CYS A 139 5.89 -7.97 -24.77
N LYS A 140 4.85 -8.80 -24.50
CA LYS A 140 3.50 -8.36 -24.10
C LYS A 140 3.32 -7.95 -22.63
N GLY A 141 4.39 -7.94 -21.83
CA GLY A 141 4.33 -7.71 -20.36
C GLY A 141 4.85 -6.37 -19.85
N GLY A 142 5.01 -5.37 -20.73
CA GLY A 142 5.47 -4.02 -20.36
C GLY A 142 6.99 -3.90 -20.10
N ASP A 143 7.39 -2.76 -19.52
CA ASP A 143 8.80 -2.38 -19.37
C ASP A 143 9.59 -3.28 -18.40
N GLY A 144 8.92 -4.06 -17.55
CA GLY A 144 9.54 -4.98 -16.60
C GLY A 144 10.09 -6.26 -17.22
N VAL A 145 9.79 -6.56 -18.48
CA VAL A 145 10.14 -7.85 -19.09
C VAL A 145 11.62 -7.90 -19.48
N SER A 146 12.28 -9.00 -19.11
CA SER A 146 13.66 -9.29 -19.52
C SER A 146 13.70 -10.26 -20.69
N LYS A 147 12.93 -11.36 -20.62
CA LYS A 147 12.78 -12.34 -21.70
C LYS A 147 11.32 -12.75 -21.86
N CYS A 148 10.94 -13.12 -23.08
CA CYS A 148 9.66 -13.73 -23.37
C CYS A 148 9.81 -14.94 -24.30
N ASN A 149 8.77 -15.77 -24.39
CA ASN A 149 8.70 -16.91 -25.30
C ASN A 149 8.34 -16.48 -26.73
N SER A 150 8.11 -17.45 -27.63
CA SER A 150 7.73 -17.23 -29.03
C SER A 150 6.36 -16.54 -29.22
N ASP A 151 5.52 -16.52 -28.19
CA ASP A 151 4.20 -15.86 -28.23
C ASP A 151 4.24 -14.42 -27.66
N GLY A 152 5.43 -13.99 -27.23
CA GLY A 152 5.66 -12.72 -26.55
C GLY A 152 5.29 -12.73 -25.07
N ILE A 153 5.00 -13.89 -24.48
CA ILE A 153 4.65 -14.04 -23.05
C ILE A 153 5.93 -13.98 -22.20
N PRO A 154 6.01 -13.12 -21.17
CA PRO A 154 7.17 -13.02 -20.31
C PRO A 154 7.55 -14.35 -19.65
N THR A 155 8.83 -14.69 -19.71
CA THR A 155 9.42 -15.86 -19.05
C THR A 155 10.43 -15.46 -17.97
N SER A 156 10.92 -14.22 -18.01
CA SER A 156 11.71 -13.63 -16.93
C SER A 156 11.57 -12.11 -16.89
N CYS A 157 11.69 -11.55 -15.70
CA CYS A 157 11.59 -10.11 -15.46
C CYS A 157 12.96 -9.48 -15.20
N LYS A 158 13.04 -8.14 -15.33
CA LYS A 158 14.22 -7.35 -14.94
C LYS A 158 14.39 -7.35 -13.41
N PRO A 159 15.58 -7.09 -12.87
CA PRO A 159 15.78 -6.93 -11.43
C PRO A 159 14.79 -5.92 -10.82
N GLY A 160 14.19 -6.28 -9.68
CA GLY A 160 13.15 -5.50 -9.01
C GLY A 160 11.72 -5.71 -9.53
N TYR A 161 11.52 -6.59 -10.50
CA TYR A 161 10.20 -7.01 -10.98
C TYR A 161 9.97 -8.50 -10.69
N ASN A 162 8.71 -8.84 -10.41
CA ASN A 162 8.23 -10.18 -10.16
C ASN A 162 7.39 -10.69 -11.33
N LEU A 163 7.50 -11.98 -11.66
CA LEU A 163 6.77 -12.59 -12.78
C LEU A 163 5.35 -12.98 -12.33
N ALA A 164 4.33 -12.32 -12.90
CA ALA A 164 2.93 -12.65 -12.69
C ALA A 164 2.42 -13.50 -13.87
N THR A 165 2.66 -14.81 -13.79
CA THR A 165 2.40 -15.77 -14.88
C THR A 165 0.96 -15.79 -15.37
N MET A 166 -0.03 -15.69 -14.47
CA MET A 166 -1.47 -15.70 -14.82
C MET A 166 -1.87 -14.45 -15.60
N ARG A 167 -1.16 -13.34 -15.38
CA ARG A 167 -1.39 -12.05 -16.06
C ARG A 167 -0.45 -11.82 -17.24
N ALA A 168 0.46 -12.74 -17.52
CA ALA A 168 1.48 -12.63 -18.56
C ALA A 168 2.26 -11.29 -18.50
N THR A 169 2.60 -10.83 -17.30
CA THR A 169 3.23 -9.52 -17.05
C THR A 169 4.32 -9.58 -15.98
N CYS A 170 5.16 -8.55 -15.92
CA CYS A 170 6.14 -8.33 -14.87
C CYS A 170 5.68 -7.17 -13.97
N VAL A 171 5.49 -7.45 -12.68
CA VAL A 171 4.95 -6.50 -11.71
C VAL A 171 6.08 -5.96 -10.83
N LYS A 172 6.14 -4.65 -10.63
CA LYS A 172 7.04 -4.01 -9.68
C LYS A 172 6.25 -3.59 -8.45
N CYS A 173 6.64 -4.10 -7.29
CA CYS A 173 6.10 -3.66 -6.01
C CYS A 173 6.82 -2.37 -5.58
N ASN A 174 6.07 -1.40 -5.06
CA ASN A 174 6.57 -0.08 -4.68
C ASN A 174 6.77 0.03 -3.16
N GLY A 175 7.83 0.75 -2.75
CA GLY A 175 8.10 1.00 -1.34
C GLY A 175 8.36 -0.28 -0.56
N PHE A 176 7.52 -0.53 0.46
CA PHE A 176 7.57 -1.73 1.31
C PHE A 176 6.58 -2.83 0.89
N GLU A 177 5.98 -2.74 -0.30
CA GLU A 177 5.13 -3.81 -0.82
C GLU A 177 5.93 -5.10 -1.03
N GLU A 178 5.35 -6.24 -0.63
CA GLU A 178 5.85 -7.57 -0.92
C GLU A 178 5.01 -8.22 -2.03
N PHE A 179 5.63 -9.08 -2.84
CA PHE A 179 4.94 -9.82 -3.89
C PHE A 179 4.47 -11.16 -3.38
N ASP A 180 3.17 -11.43 -3.44
CA ASP A 180 2.61 -12.74 -3.15
C ASP A 180 2.63 -13.61 -4.43
N PRO A 181 3.42 -14.70 -4.48
CA PRO A 181 3.48 -15.58 -5.64
C PRO A 181 2.18 -16.35 -5.90
N VAL A 182 1.29 -16.47 -4.92
CA VAL A 182 0.01 -17.20 -5.04
C VAL A 182 -1.04 -16.33 -5.72
N SER A 183 -1.31 -15.14 -5.19
CA SER A 183 -2.23 -14.17 -5.80
C SER A 183 -1.64 -13.45 -7.02
N GLN A 184 -0.31 -13.41 -7.12
CA GLN A 184 0.44 -12.63 -8.11
C GLN A 184 0.18 -11.13 -8.03
N GLU A 185 -0.02 -10.64 -6.80
CA GLU A 185 -0.24 -9.23 -6.49
C GLU A 185 0.78 -8.72 -5.46
N CYS A 186 0.97 -7.41 -5.45
CA CYS A 186 1.74 -6.73 -4.40
C CYS A 186 0.81 -6.42 -3.22
N PHE A 187 1.27 -6.67 -2.00
CA PHE A 187 0.52 -6.41 -0.77
C PHE A 187 1.40 -5.72 0.28
N CYS A 188 0.77 -5.07 1.25
CA CYS A 188 1.47 -4.49 2.39
C CYS A 188 1.63 -5.54 3.50
N PRO A 189 2.86 -5.90 3.90
CA PRO A 189 3.07 -6.82 5.02
C PRO A 189 2.64 -6.17 6.34
N SER A 190 2.49 -6.97 7.40
CA SER A 190 2.17 -6.48 8.74
C SER A 190 3.13 -5.39 9.21
N GLY A 191 2.61 -4.38 9.92
CA GLY A 191 3.36 -3.19 10.32
C GLY A 191 3.53 -2.13 9.23
N THR A 192 2.87 -2.30 8.08
CA THR A 192 2.77 -1.31 7.01
C THR A 192 1.32 -1.07 6.60
N TYR A 193 1.06 0.05 5.91
CA TYR A 193 -0.25 0.40 5.37
C TYR A 193 -0.13 0.94 3.96
N LYS A 194 -1.21 0.80 3.18
CA LYS A 194 -1.24 1.22 1.77
C LYS A 194 -1.38 2.74 1.66
N THR A 195 -0.63 3.33 0.73
CA THR A 195 -0.65 4.76 0.38
C THR A 195 -0.76 4.90 -1.13
N ASP A 196 -1.35 6.00 -1.60
CA ASP A 196 -1.49 6.26 -3.04
C ASP A 196 -0.16 6.66 -3.71
N VAL A 197 0.85 7.07 -2.94
CA VAL A 197 2.08 7.67 -3.46
C VAL A 197 3.24 6.67 -3.51
N VAL A 198 3.44 5.87 -2.45
CA VAL A 198 4.64 5.04 -2.28
C VAL A 198 4.36 3.54 -2.22
N GLY A 199 3.12 3.11 -2.47
CA GLY A 199 2.72 1.70 -2.29
C GLY A 199 2.41 1.44 -0.82
N CYS A 200 3.41 1.02 -0.03
CA CYS A 200 3.26 0.87 1.42
C CYS A 200 4.18 1.80 2.21
N ALA A 201 3.66 2.35 3.32
CA ALA A 201 4.40 3.12 4.31
C ALA A 201 4.40 2.39 5.67
N ARG A 202 5.33 2.72 6.57
CA ARG A 202 5.48 2.01 7.85
C ARG A 202 4.53 2.57 8.88
N CYS A 203 3.94 1.72 9.70
CA CYS A 203 3.10 2.18 10.82
C CYS A 203 3.89 2.98 11.87
N THR A 204 5.21 2.76 11.94
CA THR A 204 6.11 3.54 12.80
C THR A 204 6.16 5.03 12.45
N ASP A 205 5.70 5.41 11.26
CA ASP A 205 5.61 6.83 10.85
C ASP A 205 4.56 7.59 11.68
N PHE A 206 3.58 6.89 12.27
CA PHE A 206 2.64 7.43 13.27
C PHE A 206 3.18 7.42 14.71
N GLY A 207 4.34 6.81 14.94
CA GLY A 207 4.97 6.68 16.25
C GLY A 207 5.55 5.30 16.51
N SER A 208 6.58 5.21 17.37
CA SER A 208 7.29 3.97 17.68
C SER A 208 6.45 2.92 18.44
N LEU A 209 5.32 3.33 19.01
CA LEU A 209 4.42 2.46 19.78
C LEU A 209 3.29 1.84 18.94
N VAL A 210 3.28 2.06 17.62
CA VAL A 210 2.24 1.58 16.72
C VAL A 210 2.61 0.21 16.16
N ASP A 211 1.68 -0.75 16.27
CA ASP A 211 1.83 -2.13 15.80
C ASP A 211 1.10 -2.37 14.48
N ALA A 212 -0.15 -1.87 14.38
CA ALA A 212 -0.92 -1.87 13.14
C ALA A 212 -1.59 -0.51 12.91
N CYS A 213 -1.80 -0.16 11.65
CA CYS A 213 -2.33 1.13 11.24
C CYS A 213 -3.04 1.05 9.89
N THR A 214 -3.80 2.10 9.60
CA THR A 214 -4.39 2.41 8.29
C THR A 214 -3.84 3.75 7.80
N ASP A 215 -4.28 4.17 6.61
CA ASP A 215 -4.02 5.52 6.09
C ASP A 215 -4.57 6.65 7.00
N THR A 216 -5.60 6.35 7.81
CA THR A 216 -6.16 7.31 8.77
C THR A 216 -5.43 7.34 10.12
N GLY A 217 -4.56 6.36 10.40
CA GLY A 217 -3.78 6.31 11.64
C GLY A 217 -3.68 4.93 12.30
N PRO A 218 -3.10 4.87 13.51
CA PRO A 218 -2.97 3.67 14.33
C PRO A 218 -4.31 2.98 14.61
N THR A 219 -4.36 1.66 14.44
CA THR A 219 -5.49 0.80 14.82
C THR A 219 -5.14 -0.17 15.93
N HIS A 220 -3.85 -0.50 16.08
CA HIS A 220 -3.34 -1.35 17.15
C HIS A 220 -2.00 -0.83 17.66
N CYS A 221 -1.80 -0.88 18.98
CA CYS A 221 -0.58 -0.45 19.63
C CYS A 221 0.26 -1.65 20.08
N MET A 222 1.57 -1.44 20.20
CA MET A 222 2.49 -2.45 20.72
C MET A 222 2.11 -2.86 22.16
N PRO A 223 2.43 -4.08 22.61
CA PRO A 223 2.16 -4.53 23.97
C PRO A 223 2.67 -3.53 25.02
N GLY A 224 1.76 -3.10 25.90
CA GLY A 224 2.05 -2.10 26.95
C GLY A 224 1.64 -0.68 26.60
N ALA A 225 1.42 -0.34 25.33
CA ALA A 225 0.82 0.92 24.90
C ALA A 225 -0.71 0.83 24.82
N ARG A 226 -1.39 1.98 24.69
CA ARG A 226 -2.85 2.10 24.60
C ARG A 226 -3.24 3.08 23.50
N LEU A 227 -4.28 2.76 22.74
CA LEU A 227 -4.85 3.62 21.71
C LEU A 227 -5.79 4.66 22.33
N TYR A 228 -5.55 5.94 22.06
CA TYR A 228 -6.40 7.05 22.47
C TYR A 228 -6.38 8.14 21.41
N GLU A 229 -7.56 8.56 20.94
CA GLU A 229 -7.71 9.61 19.91
C GLU A 229 -6.81 9.44 18.67
N GLY A 230 -6.63 8.19 18.22
CA GLY A 230 -5.77 7.89 17.06
C GLY A 230 -4.27 7.94 17.35
N GLN A 231 -3.85 7.90 18.62
CA GLN A 231 -2.45 7.85 19.01
C GLN A 231 -2.18 6.67 19.96
N CYS A 232 -1.02 6.04 19.82
CA CYS A 232 -0.55 5.03 20.76
C CYS A 232 0.28 5.68 21.87
N LEU A 233 -0.23 5.63 23.10
CA LEU A 233 0.39 6.24 24.28
C LEU A 233 0.94 5.17 25.21
N ALA A 234 2.05 5.45 25.91
CA ALA A 234 2.61 4.55 26.91
C ALA A 234 1.72 4.45 28.18
N SER A 235 0.92 5.48 28.45
CA SER A 235 -0.03 5.55 29.57
C SER A 235 -1.21 6.42 29.19
N CYS A 236 -2.39 6.13 29.77
CA CYS A 236 -3.59 6.92 29.53
C CYS A 236 -3.47 8.33 30.13
N PRO A 237 -3.92 9.38 29.41
CA PRO A 237 -3.88 10.75 29.90
C PRO A 237 -4.84 10.96 31.09
N PRO A 238 -4.66 12.03 31.88
CA PRO A 238 -5.58 12.36 32.98
C PRO A 238 -7.04 12.45 32.50
N GLY A 239 -7.97 11.92 33.28
CA GLY A 239 -9.40 11.87 32.91
C GLY A 239 -9.79 10.65 32.07
N THR A 240 -8.86 9.72 31.84
CA THR A 240 -9.12 8.46 31.15
C THR A 240 -8.56 7.27 31.93
N LEU A 241 -9.12 6.09 31.67
CA LEU A 241 -8.78 4.83 32.29
C LEU A 241 -8.28 3.82 31.25
N PRO A 242 -7.26 2.99 31.57
CA PRO A 242 -6.87 1.90 30.69
C PRO A 242 -7.99 0.86 30.62
N HIS A 243 -8.45 0.57 29.41
CA HIS A 243 -9.41 -0.49 29.13
C HIS A 243 -8.90 -1.33 27.95
N GLU A 244 -8.47 -2.55 28.27
CA GLU A 244 -7.79 -3.44 27.32
C GLU A 244 -6.59 -2.74 26.64
N ASN A 245 -6.64 -2.54 25.31
CA ASN A 245 -5.63 -1.85 24.52
C ASN A 245 -5.99 -0.39 24.20
N THR A 246 -7.01 0.18 24.86
CA THR A 246 -7.47 1.56 24.65
C THR A 246 -7.46 2.36 25.95
N CYS A 247 -7.57 3.68 25.83
CA CYS A 247 -7.95 4.54 26.95
C CYS A 247 -9.42 4.96 26.76
N GLN A 248 -10.24 4.75 27.79
CA GLN A 248 -11.65 5.16 27.80
C GLN A 248 -11.84 6.36 28.72
N GLU A 249 -12.75 7.25 28.37
CA GLU A 249 -13.06 8.38 29.23
C GLU A 249 -13.70 7.91 30.53
N CYS A 250 -13.33 8.53 31.65
CA CYS A 250 -13.92 8.20 32.95
C CYS A 250 -15.45 8.37 32.98
N ASN A 251 -15.98 9.19 32.07
CA ASN A 251 -17.41 9.45 31.94
C ASN A 251 -18.20 8.20 31.53
N ASP A 252 -17.58 7.32 30.75
CA ASP A 252 -18.21 6.10 30.24
C ASP A 252 -18.43 5.05 31.35
N PHE A 253 -17.75 5.20 32.49
CA PHE A 253 -17.86 4.29 33.63
C PHE A 253 -18.88 4.73 34.68
N VAL A 254 -19.46 5.93 34.56
CA VAL A 254 -20.42 6.43 35.56
C VAL A 254 -21.65 5.52 35.61
N GLY A 255 -21.97 5.00 36.80
CA GLY A 255 -23.09 4.07 37.01
C GLY A 255 -22.79 2.61 36.63
N THR A 256 -21.59 2.29 36.16
CA THR A 256 -21.14 0.91 35.92
C THR A 256 -20.54 0.30 37.20
N SER A 257 -20.40 -1.04 37.24
CA SER A 257 -19.77 -1.71 38.37
C SER A 257 -18.31 -1.27 38.56
N CYS A 258 -17.98 -0.94 39.79
CA CYS A 258 -16.74 -0.26 40.14
C CYS A 258 -16.00 -1.04 41.21
N ASP A 259 -14.67 -0.95 41.18
CA ASP A 259 -13.81 -1.39 42.26
C ASP A 259 -12.94 -0.19 42.68
N LEU A 260 -12.24 -0.34 43.81
CA LEU A 260 -11.42 0.73 44.36
C LEU A 260 -10.29 1.14 43.40
N ALA A 261 -9.72 0.19 42.65
CA ALA A 261 -8.64 0.44 41.70
C ALA A 261 -9.12 1.30 40.51
N LYS A 262 -10.35 1.08 40.01
CA LYS A 262 -10.97 1.93 38.99
C LYS A 262 -11.26 3.33 39.53
N ALA A 263 -11.77 3.43 40.75
CA ALA A 263 -12.11 4.72 41.35
C ALA A 263 -10.89 5.63 41.55
N GLU A 264 -9.78 5.10 42.10
CA GLU A 264 -8.57 5.89 42.42
C GLU A 264 -7.96 6.71 41.28
N SER A 265 -8.32 6.41 40.03
CA SER A 265 -7.83 7.13 38.85
C SER A 265 -8.52 8.48 38.58
N CYS A 266 -9.85 8.57 38.73
CA CYS A 266 -10.65 9.71 38.25
C CYS A 266 -12.13 9.70 38.68
N LEU A 267 -12.59 8.69 39.43
CA LEU A 267 -13.98 8.55 39.88
C LEU A 267 -14.00 8.27 41.39
N LEU A 268 -15.19 8.12 41.96
CA LEU A 268 -15.39 7.70 43.34
C LEU A 268 -16.08 6.35 43.35
N PHE A 269 -15.67 5.46 44.24
CA PHE A 269 -16.32 4.17 44.47
C PHE A 269 -17.50 4.36 45.42
N ASP A 270 -18.72 4.16 44.95
CA ASP A 270 -19.90 4.22 45.80
C ASP A 270 -20.18 2.87 46.43
N GLU A 271 -19.89 2.73 47.72
CA GLU A 271 -19.98 1.44 48.42
C GLU A 271 -21.40 0.90 48.52
N THR A 272 -22.41 1.79 48.47
CA THR A 272 -23.82 1.40 48.61
C THR A 272 -24.33 0.72 47.35
N THR A 273 -23.89 1.22 46.19
CA THR A 273 -24.33 0.72 44.88
C THR A 273 -23.30 -0.18 44.20
N MET A 274 -22.07 -0.21 44.70
CA MET A 274 -20.90 -0.81 44.06
C MET A 274 -20.67 -0.26 42.64
N THR A 275 -20.94 1.03 42.41
CA THR A 275 -20.78 1.70 41.12
C THR A 275 -19.82 2.89 41.16
N CYS A 276 -19.30 3.31 40.01
CA CYS A 276 -18.42 4.47 39.92
C CYS A 276 -19.29 5.72 39.78
N VAL A 277 -19.00 6.74 40.58
CA VAL A 277 -19.72 8.02 40.56
C VAL A 277 -18.71 9.17 40.45
N ARG A 278 -19.14 10.33 39.92
CA ARG A 278 -18.29 11.53 39.89
C ARG A 278 -18.25 12.26 41.23
N THR A 279 -19.37 12.24 41.93
CA THR A 279 -19.59 12.92 43.20
C THR A 279 -20.40 12.00 44.09
N CYS A 280 -20.13 12.01 45.40
CA CYS A 280 -20.98 11.29 46.35
C CYS A 280 -22.39 11.88 46.37
N ARG A 281 -23.37 11.05 46.72
CA ARG A 281 -24.77 11.44 46.84
C ARG A 281 -24.93 12.36 48.04
N ALA A 282 -25.05 13.65 47.80
CA ALA A 282 -25.28 14.62 48.87
C ALA A 282 -26.59 14.36 49.66
N PHE A 283 -27.59 13.74 49.02
CA PHE A 283 -28.90 13.48 49.61
C PHE A 283 -29.37 12.04 49.42
N SER A 284 -30.15 11.53 50.38
CA SER A 284 -30.85 10.25 50.26
C SER A 284 -32.11 10.38 49.40
N ASP A 285 -32.47 9.31 48.68
CA ASP A 285 -33.77 9.21 48.01
C ASP A 285 -34.94 8.93 48.99
N GLY A 286 -34.63 8.66 50.26
CA GLY A 286 -35.58 8.35 51.31
C GLY A 286 -36.18 6.94 51.25
N VAL A 287 -35.72 6.07 50.34
CA VAL A 287 -36.29 4.73 50.12
C VAL A 287 -35.21 3.66 50.01
N LEU A 288 -34.28 3.78 49.07
CA LEU A 288 -33.32 2.72 48.71
C LEU A 288 -31.87 3.16 48.90
N LEU A 289 -31.57 4.42 48.59
CA LEU A 289 -30.21 4.94 48.57
C LEU A 289 -30.03 6.00 49.67
N SER A 290 -29.15 5.71 50.62
CA SER A 290 -28.68 6.68 51.60
C SER A 290 -27.82 7.77 50.94
N ALA A 291 -27.76 8.91 51.62
CA ALA A 291 -26.73 9.91 51.35
C ALA A 291 -25.34 9.29 51.57
N THR A 292 -24.35 9.72 50.79
CA THR A 292 -22.97 9.30 50.91
C THR A 292 -22.04 10.49 51.08
N VAL A 293 -20.98 10.29 51.86
CA VAL A 293 -19.91 11.27 52.08
C VAL A 293 -18.60 10.78 51.48
N GLN A 294 -17.82 11.69 50.93
CA GLN A 294 -16.51 11.36 50.38
C GLN A 294 -15.49 11.13 51.49
N ASP A 295 -14.91 9.94 51.53
CA ASP A 295 -13.75 9.57 52.32
C ASP A 295 -12.65 9.07 51.37
N GLY A 296 -11.73 9.97 51.01
CA GLY A 296 -10.74 9.72 49.95
C GLY A 296 -11.42 9.45 48.59
N SER A 297 -11.18 8.26 48.03
CA SER A 297 -11.76 7.81 46.74
C SER A 297 -13.07 7.01 46.92
N ILE A 298 -13.60 6.93 48.14
CA ILE A 298 -14.80 6.14 48.47
C ILE A 298 -15.93 7.09 48.85
N CYS A 299 -17.11 6.87 48.29
CA CYS A 299 -18.37 7.44 48.78
C CYS A 299 -18.98 6.47 49.79
N ARG A 300 -18.80 6.78 51.08
CA ARG A 300 -19.32 5.96 52.18
C ARG A 300 -20.77 6.28 52.47
N SER A 301 -21.57 5.25 52.69
CA SER A 301 -22.94 5.36 53.17
C SER A 301 -22.95 6.04 54.54
N CYS A 302 -23.83 7.01 54.69
CA CYS A 302 -24.08 7.62 55.98
C CYS A 302 -24.96 6.75 56.88
N GLY A 303 -25.36 5.56 56.41
CA GLY A 303 -26.14 4.59 57.17
C GLY A 303 -27.51 4.38 56.54
N SER A 304 -28.56 4.61 57.33
CA SER A 304 -29.95 4.37 56.92
C SER A 304 -30.44 5.44 55.94
N PRO A 305 -31.31 5.09 54.95
CA PRO A 305 -31.97 6.06 54.05
C PRO A 305 -32.82 7.13 54.76
N ILE A 306 -33.04 7.01 56.07
CA ILE A 306 -33.68 8.07 56.87
C ILE A 306 -32.77 9.29 57.06
N ILE A 307 -31.45 9.15 56.87
CA ILE A 307 -30.48 10.25 56.91
C ILE A 307 -30.55 10.97 55.58
N ASP A 308 -31.04 12.20 55.63
CA ASP A 308 -31.31 12.99 54.43
C ASP A 308 -30.03 13.54 53.81
N SER A 309 -29.11 14.05 54.64
CA SER A 309 -27.76 14.46 54.23
C SER A 309 -26.78 14.25 55.38
N CYS A 310 -25.48 14.21 55.06
CA CYS A 310 -24.42 13.91 56.01
C CYS A 310 -23.08 14.52 55.58
N ASP A 311 -22.17 14.60 56.55
CA ASP A 311 -20.76 14.92 56.32
C ASP A 311 -19.86 13.91 57.05
N ALA A 312 -18.56 14.19 57.15
CA ALA A 312 -17.59 13.30 57.79
C ALA A 312 -17.85 13.11 59.30
N PHE A 313 -18.71 13.93 59.92
CA PHE A 313 -19.04 13.86 61.34
C PHE A 313 -20.40 13.20 61.62
N GLY A 314 -21.19 12.92 60.58
CA GLY A 314 -22.46 12.20 60.68
C GLY A 314 -23.64 12.89 59.97
N PRO A 315 -24.88 12.56 60.34
CA PRO A 315 -26.10 13.12 59.78
C PRO A 315 -26.21 14.64 59.95
N GLN A 316 -26.26 15.37 58.85
CA GLN A 316 -26.54 16.81 58.83
C GLN A 316 -28.04 17.09 58.83
N SER A 317 -28.85 16.17 58.34
CA SER A 317 -30.31 16.24 58.41
C SER A 317 -30.95 14.86 58.36
N CYS A 318 -32.15 14.73 58.92
CA CYS A 318 -32.92 13.48 58.98
C CYS A 318 -34.30 13.70 58.37
N ARG A 319 -34.79 12.77 57.55
CA ARG A 319 -36.10 12.83 56.93
C ARG A 319 -37.20 12.49 57.94
N ALA A 320 -38.28 13.27 57.92
CA ALA A 320 -39.45 13.01 58.76
C ALA A 320 -39.95 11.55 58.60
N PRO A 321 -40.37 10.87 59.68
CA PRO A 321 -40.62 11.41 61.02
C PRO A 321 -39.38 11.50 61.94
N HIS A 322 -38.18 11.23 61.45
CA HIS A 322 -36.96 11.26 62.27
C HIS A 322 -36.41 12.68 62.42
N LEU A 323 -35.69 12.91 63.51
CA LEU A 323 -35.11 14.18 63.93
C LEU A 323 -33.61 14.02 64.13
N ARG A 324 -32.81 14.98 63.68
CA ARG A 324 -31.38 15.05 64.02
C ARG A 324 -31.23 15.42 65.49
N ASN A 325 -30.55 14.60 66.29
CA ASN A 325 -30.13 14.99 67.63
C ASN A 325 -28.97 16.00 67.55
N THR A 326 -29.16 17.21 68.06
CA THR A 326 -28.12 18.26 68.08
C THR A 326 -27.38 18.35 69.41
N GLU A 327 -27.47 17.33 70.27
CA GLU A 327 -26.77 17.33 71.56
C GLU A 327 -25.26 17.41 71.42
N ASP A 328 -24.71 18.43 72.08
CA ASP A 328 -23.29 18.77 72.20
C ASP A 328 -22.50 18.75 70.89
N TYR A 329 -22.12 19.95 70.45
CA TYR A 329 -21.23 20.25 69.33
C TYR A 329 -19.84 19.57 69.36
N GLY A 330 -19.59 18.52 70.16
CA GLY A 330 -18.29 17.85 70.15
C GLY A 330 -18.15 16.50 70.84
N ALA A 331 -19.21 15.83 71.34
CA ALA A 331 -19.01 14.61 72.15
C ALA A 331 -19.73 13.34 71.66
N THR A 332 -20.85 13.46 70.96
CA THR A 332 -21.61 12.27 70.50
C THR A 332 -21.82 12.31 68.98
N PRO A 333 -21.69 11.16 68.29
CA PRO A 333 -22.02 11.09 66.87
C PRO A 333 -23.50 11.42 66.70
N GLN A 334 -23.80 12.32 65.77
CA GLN A 334 -25.17 12.71 65.49
C GLN A 334 -25.96 11.49 65.01
N GLN A 335 -27.18 11.32 65.51
CA GLN A 335 -28.06 10.21 65.14
C GLN A 335 -29.44 10.75 64.78
N CYS A 336 -30.10 10.05 63.86
CA CYS A 336 -31.51 10.27 63.58
C CYS A 336 -32.35 9.52 64.61
N ILE A 337 -33.07 10.25 65.44
CA ILE A 337 -33.95 9.73 66.49
C ILE A 337 -35.41 10.01 66.15
N THR A 338 -36.32 9.26 66.73
CA THR A 338 -37.76 9.51 66.62
C THR A 338 -38.19 10.72 67.45
N ARG A 339 -39.40 11.21 67.20
CA ARG A 339 -40.02 12.28 68.01
C ARG A 339 -40.10 11.93 69.48
N ASP A 340 -40.53 10.72 69.80
CA ASP A 340 -40.72 10.31 71.19
C ASP A 340 -39.37 10.20 71.92
N GLU A 341 -38.33 9.70 71.25
CA GLU A 341 -36.97 9.70 71.78
C GLU A 341 -36.47 11.12 72.06
N CYS A 342 -36.64 12.05 71.11
CA CYS A 342 -36.27 13.46 71.30
C CYS A 342 -36.97 14.09 72.52
N LEU A 343 -38.28 13.89 72.63
CA LEU A 343 -39.07 14.43 73.74
C LEU A 343 -38.75 13.76 75.09
N GLY A 344 -38.21 12.54 75.05
CA GLY A 344 -37.78 11.76 76.20
C GLY A 344 -36.39 12.10 76.73
N LEU A 345 -35.51 12.73 75.93
CA LEU A 345 -34.15 13.11 76.35
C LEU A 345 -34.16 14.06 77.56
N ASN A 346 -34.88 15.17 77.45
CA ASN A 346 -35.04 16.16 78.52
C ASN A 346 -36.32 16.99 78.27
N PRO A 347 -37.04 17.44 79.33
CA PRO A 347 -38.18 18.34 79.20
C PRO A 347 -37.93 19.64 78.40
N GLN A 348 -36.67 20.04 78.19
CA GLN A 348 -36.29 21.21 77.40
C GLN A 348 -36.13 20.92 75.88
N TYR A 349 -36.23 19.69 75.38
CA TYR A 349 -36.12 19.41 73.94
C TYR A 349 -37.44 19.56 73.20
N ALA A 350 -37.42 20.29 72.09
CA ALA A 350 -38.55 20.38 71.15
C ALA A 350 -38.21 19.66 69.84
N ALA A 351 -39.22 19.01 69.25
CA ALA A 351 -39.14 18.32 67.97
C ALA A 351 -39.73 19.20 66.87
N ARG A 352 -38.88 19.76 66.00
CA ARG A 352 -39.31 20.64 64.92
C ARG A 352 -39.12 19.96 63.57
N TYR A 353 -40.10 20.13 62.68
CA TYR A 353 -39.98 19.77 61.28
C TYR A 353 -39.91 21.04 60.43
N GLU A 354 -38.98 21.05 59.49
CA GLU A 354 -38.74 22.15 58.56
C GLU A 354 -38.84 21.63 57.12
N PRO A 355 -39.31 22.42 56.15
CA PRO A 355 -39.24 22.02 54.74
C PRO A 355 -37.79 21.72 54.33
N SER A 356 -37.57 20.63 53.58
CA SER A 356 -36.26 20.33 53.00
C SER A 356 -35.89 21.38 51.95
N TYR A 357 -34.60 21.67 51.82
CA TYR A 357 -34.07 22.55 50.77
C TYR A 357 -34.06 21.90 49.38
N VAL A 358 -34.20 20.57 49.30
CA VAL A 358 -33.98 19.80 48.07
C VAL A 358 -35.17 18.92 47.66
N GLY A 359 -36.31 19.00 48.35
CA GLY A 359 -37.52 18.30 47.92
C GLY A 359 -38.78 18.59 48.72
N GLU A 360 -39.89 18.00 48.28
CA GLU A 360 -41.23 18.14 48.89
C GLU A 360 -41.42 17.25 50.13
N TYR A 361 -40.46 17.27 51.04
CA TYR A 361 -40.53 16.57 52.32
C TYR A 361 -40.01 17.44 53.44
N GLN A 362 -40.23 17.01 54.67
CA GLN A 362 -39.75 17.71 55.85
C GLN A 362 -38.51 17.02 56.43
N VAL A 363 -37.56 17.83 56.91
CA VAL A 363 -36.43 17.40 57.73
C VAL A 363 -36.70 17.73 59.18
N GLY A 364 -36.33 16.82 60.07
CA GLY A 364 -36.55 16.95 61.50
C GLY A 364 -35.31 17.38 62.27
N VAL A 365 -35.48 18.25 63.27
CA VAL A 365 -34.41 18.65 64.21
C VAL A 365 -34.93 18.56 65.65
N CYS A 366 -34.15 17.91 66.51
CA CYS A 366 -34.36 17.88 67.95
C CYS A 366 -33.55 18.99 68.61
N LEU A 367 -34.22 20.04 69.08
CA LEU A 367 -33.60 21.29 69.52
C LEU A 367 -33.68 21.42 71.04
N HIS A 368 -32.57 21.70 71.71
CA HIS A 368 -32.57 22.07 73.13
C HIS A 368 -33.07 23.52 73.27
N CYS A 369 -34.18 23.75 73.98
CA CYS A 369 -34.68 25.10 74.24
C CYS A 369 -33.67 25.91 75.05
N ALA A 370 -33.48 27.18 74.70
CA ALA A 370 -32.63 28.08 75.47
C ALA A 370 -33.12 28.15 76.94
N PRO A 371 -32.24 28.45 77.92
CA PRO A 371 -32.62 28.46 79.34
C PRO A 371 -33.83 29.34 79.69
N THR A 372 -34.07 30.39 78.90
CA THR A 372 -35.19 31.35 79.04
C THR A 372 -36.49 30.89 78.38
N HIS A 373 -36.47 29.77 77.66
CA HIS A 373 -37.61 29.19 76.98
C HIS A 373 -38.05 27.89 77.69
N LYS A 374 -39.24 27.41 77.35
CA LYS A 374 -39.75 26.09 77.69
C LYS A 374 -40.31 25.47 76.42
N ARG A 375 -40.33 24.14 76.37
CA ARG A 375 -41.04 23.39 75.34
C ARG A 375 -42.53 23.74 75.34
N SER A 376 -43.12 23.91 74.16
CA SER A 376 -44.58 24.05 74.00
C SER A 376 -45.31 22.76 74.44
N GLU A 377 -46.60 22.85 74.75
CA GLU A 377 -47.37 21.68 75.22
C GLU A 377 -47.40 20.53 74.19
N ASP A 378 -47.42 20.86 72.91
CA ASP A 378 -47.37 19.88 71.81
C ASP A 378 -45.95 19.38 71.50
N GLY A 379 -44.92 19.91 72.17
CA GLY A 379 -43.53 19.55 71.97
C GLY A 379 -42.91 20.02 70.65
N SER A 380 -43.60 20.83 69.85
CA SER A 380 -43.15 21.20 68.49
C SER A 380 -42.24 22.44 68.44
N SER A 381 -42.20 23.24 69.51
CA SER A 381 -41.49 24.52 69.53
C SER A 381 -40.96 24.89 70.91
N CYS A 382 -40.05 25.86 70.95
CA CYS A 382 -39.58 26.51 72.17
C CYS A 382 -40.28 27.86 72.33
N VAL A 383 -41.05 28.02 73.40
CA VAL A 383 -41.77 29.26 73.74
C VAL A 383 -41.13 29.94 74.94
N ARG A 384 -41.11 31.27 74.97
CA ARG A 384 -40.58 32.02 76.12
C ARG A 384 -41.39 31.69 77.38
N ARG A 385 -40.70 31.48 78.50
CA ARG A 385 -41.33 30.98 79.75
C ARG A 385 -42.45 31.87 80.26
#